data_AF-A0A528VR31-F1
#
_entry.id   AF-A0A528VR31-F1
#
_cell.length_a   1.000
_cell.length_b   1.000
_cell.length_c   1.000
_cell.angle_alpha   90.00
_cell.angle_beta   90.00
_cell.angle_gamma   90.00
#
_symmetry.space_group_name_H-M   'P 1'
#
loop_
_entity.id
_entity.type
_entity.pdbx_description
1 polymer ?
#
loop_
_entity_poly.entity_id
_entity_poly.type
_entity_poly.pdbx_seq_one_letter_code
_entity_poly.pdbx_strand_id
1 'polypeptide(L)'
;MGHDRDRIAQMVVKQMIEPDLDTLFLPDSYGYRPGKSALDAVGVTRQRCWKYDWVVEFDIKGLFDNLPHDLLLKAVRTHVTCKWALLYIEDGWQRRWRRTEKSSSAHAVPRKGALSARSCQISSCTMYLICG
;
A
#
# COMPACT_ATOMS: atom_id res chain seq x y z
N MET A 1 24.35 2.17 7.41
CA MET A 1 23.96 3.53 7.87
C MET A 1 23.11 4.31 6.84
N GLY A 2 22.07 3.70 6.24
CA GLY A 2 21.22 4.38 5.23
C GLY A 2 19.70 4.23 5.44
N HIS A 3 19.27 3.38 6.37
CA HIS A 3 17.88 2.96 6.50
C HIS A 3 16.95 4.06 7.05
N ASP A 4 17.45 4.95 7.90
CA ASP A 4 16.62 5.96 8.56
C ASP A 4 16.33 7.17 7.67
N ARG A 5 17.26 7.52 6.77
CA ARG A 5 17.02 8.55 5.75
C ARG A 5 15.91 8.16 4.78
N ASP A 6 15.89 6.88 4.38
CA ASP A 6 14.85 6.35 3.50
C ASP A 6 13.47 6.37 4.18
N ARG A 7 13.40 6.02 5.47
CA ARG A 7 12.17 6.10 6.26
C ARG A 7 11.64 7.53 6.36
N ILE A 8 12.52 8.51 6.60
CA ILE A 8 12.12 9.92 6.67
C ILE A 8 11.59 10.38 5.32
N ALA A 9 12.31 10.08 4.23
CA ALA A 9 11.87 10.44 2.88
C ALA A 9 10.50 9.82 2.53
N GLN A 10 10.27 8.56 2.89
CA GLN A 10 8.98 7.89 2.73
C GLN A 10 7.86 8.58 3.53
N MET A 11 8.13 8.97 4.77
CA MET A 11 7.15 9.68 5.61
C MET A 11 6.80 11.06 5.05
N VAL A 12 7.79 11.80 4.54
CA VAL A 12 7.55 13.10 3.91
C VAL A 12 6.70 12.95 2.65
N VAL A 13 7.05 12.00 1.78
CA VAL A 13 6.28 11.71 0.57
C VAL A 13 4.85 11.28 0.90
N LYS A 14 4.67 10.46 1.95
CA LYS A 14 3.35 10.06 2.46
C LYS A 14 2.51 11.29 2.82
N GLN A 15 3.02 12.12 3.73
CA GLN A 15 2.30 13.30 4.24
C GLN A 15 1.91 14.29 3.13
N MET A 16 2.71 14.36 2.07
CA MET A 16 2.41 15.23 0.92
C MET A 16 1.27 14.70 0.04
N ILE A 17 1.16 13.39 -0.13
CA ILE A 17 0.19 12.78 -1.05
C ILE A 17 -1.12 12.41 -0.35
N GLU A 18 -1.08 12.07 0.94
CA GLU A 18 -2.24 11.63 1.72
C GLU A 18 -3.46 12.55 1.60
N PRO A 19 -3.36 13.89 1.73
CA PRO A 19 -4.53 14.77 1.69
C PRO A 19 -5.31 14.70 0.38
N ASP A 20 -4.60 14.60 -0.74
CA ASP A 20 -5.21 14.52 -2.08
C ASP A 20 -5.88 13.16 -2.27
N LEU A 21 -5.21 12.08 -1.85
CA LEU A 21 -5.72 10.72 -1.99
C LEU A 21 -6.88 10.40 -1.03
N ASP A 22 -6.87 10.93 0.19
CA ASP A 22 -7.90 10.62 1.19
C ASP A 22 -9.31 10.95 0.71
N THR A 23 -9.42 11.99 -0.13
CA THR A 23 -10.67 12.45 -0.72
C THR A 23 -11.24 11.51 -1.77
N LEU A 24 -10.40 10.66 -2.38
CA LEU A 24 -10.80 9.71 -3.42
C LEU A 24 -11.33 8.41 -2.84
N PHE A 25 -11.00 8.11 -1.58
CA PHE A 25 -11.37 6.87 -0.94
C PHE A 25 -12.81 6.85 -0.49
N LEU A 26 -13.39 5.64 -0.52
CA LEU A 26 -14.75 5.43 -0.06
C LEU A 26 -14.89 5.85 1.42
N PRO A 27 -15.99 6.50 1.80
CA PRO A 27 -16.26 6.85 3.21
C PRO A 27 -16.22 5.65 4.16
N ASP A 28 -16.43 4.47 3.61
CA ASP A 28 -16.49 3.21 4.33
C ASP A 28 -15.18 2.41 4.30
N SER A 29 -14.12 3.00 3.78
CA SER A 29 -12.78 2.51 3.97
C SER A 29 -12.16 3.11 5.23
N TYR A 30 -11.61 2.25 6.08
CA TYR A 30 -11.05 2.59 7.39
C TYR A 30 -9.59 2.18 7.54
N GLY A 31 -9.07 1.39 6.60
CA GLY A 31 -7.71 0.85 6.65
C GLY A 31 -6.68 1.94 6.36
N TYR A 32 -5.62 2.01 7.18
CA TYR A 32 -4.45 2.87 6.95
C TYR A 32 -4.74 4.37 6.78
N ARG A 33 -5.95 4.86 7.14
CA ARG A 33 -6.36 6.25 6.97
C ARG A 33 -6.13 7.12 8.21
N PRO A 34 -5.65 8.37 8.06
CA PRO A 34 -5.56 9.29 9.18
C PRO A 34 -6.98 9.59 9.72
N GLY A 35 -7.12 9.56 11.03
CA GLY A 35 -8.42 9.84 11.68
C GLY A 35 -9.47 8.74 11.55
N LYS A 36 -9.12 7.56 11.03
CA LYS A 36 -9.98 6.38 11.04
C LYS A 36 -9.32 5.21 11.76
N SER A 37 -10.13 4.44 12.46
CA SER A 37 -9.68 3.29 13.23
C SER A 37 -10.47 2.02 12.89
N ALA A 38 -9.88 0.87 13.22
CA ALA A 38 -10.59 -0.41 13.16
C ALA A 38 -11.84 -0.42 14.04
N LEU A 39 -11.84 0.34 15.15
CA LEU A 39 -13.01 0.47 16.02
C LEU A 39 -14.16 1.21 15.35
N ASP A 40 -13.86 2.23 14.53
CA ASP A 40 -14.89 2.94 13.76
C ASP A 40 -15.55 2.00 12.74
N ALA A 41 -14.74 1.17 12.06
CA ALA A 41 -15.23 0.15 11.13
C ALA A 41 -16.17 -0.85 11.84
N VAL A 42 -15.78 -1.34 13.02
CA VAL A 42 -16.62 -2.23 13.84
C VAL A 42 -17.90 -1.53 14.30
N GLY A 43 -17.82 -0.24 14.67
CA GLY A 43 -18.98 0.56 15.08
C GLY A 43 -20.02 0.66 13.97
N VAL A 44 -19.61 0.98 12.74
CA VAL A 44 -20.50 1.03 11.58
C VAL A 44 -21.01 -0.36 11.21
N THR A 45 -20.16 -1.39 11.26
CA THR A 45 -20.56 -2.78 10.99
C THR A 45 -21.65 -3.24 11.96
N ARG A 46 -21.50 -2.95 13.25
CA ARG A 46 -22.50 -3.28 14.28
C ARG A 46 -23.87 -2.67 13.98
N GLN A 47 -23.92 -1.42 13.55
CA GLN A 47 -25.18 -0.77 13.17
C GLN A 47 -25.85 -1.45 11.96
N ARG A 48 -25.06 -1.99 11.03
CA ARG A 48 -25.55 -2.71 9.84
C ARG A 48 -26.03 -4.11 10.14
N CYS A 49 -25.38 -4.81 11.08
CA CYS A 49 -25.84 -6.13 11.55
C CYS A 49 -27.23 -6.07 12.21
N TRP A 50 -27.70 -4.89 12.63
CA TRP A 50 -29.08 -4.72 13.09
C TRP A 50 -30.09 -4.45 11.97
N LYS A 51 -29.63 -4.23 10.74
CA LYS A 51 -30.47 -4.00 9.56
C LYS A 51 -30.50 -5.21 8.61
N TYR A 52 -29.46 -6.03 8.64
CA TYR A 52 -29.29 -7.20 7.77
C TYR A 52 -28.85 -8.40 8.59
N ASP A 53 -29.48 -9.55 8.34
CA ASP A 53 -29.21 -10.81 9.05
C ASP A 53 -28.04 -11.61 8.48
N TRP A 54 -27.37 -11.09 7.44
CA TRP A 54 -26.27 -11.76 6.75
C TRP A 54 -25.07 -10.83 6.57
N VAL A 55 -23.88 -11.43 6.58
CA VAL A 55 -22.59 -10.77 6.35
C VAL A 55 -21.82 -11.60 5.34
N VAL A 56 -21.12 -10.92 4.42
CA VAL A 56 -20.19 -11.57 3.50
C VAL A 56 -18.78 -11.11 3.83
N GLU A 57 -17.94 -12.07 4.20
CA GLU A 57 -16.53 -11.86 4.50
C GLU A 57 -15.69 -12.22 3.26
N PHE A 58 -14.82 -11.30 2.85
CA PHE A 58 -13.88 -11.51 1.75
C PHE A 58 -12.48 -11.10 2.19
N ASP A 59 -11.50 -11.94 1.89
CA ASP A 59 -10.08 -11.67 2.09
C ASP A 59 -9.28 -12.03 0.83
N ILE A 60 -8.32 -11.18 0.47
CA ILE A 60 -7.47 -11.34 -0.72
C ILE A 60 -6.11 -11.87 -0.29
N LYS A 61 -5.86 -13.15 -0.54
CA LYS A 61 -4.58 -13.79 -0.24
C LYS A 61 -3.46 -13.24 -1.12
N GLY A 62 -2.39 -12.78 -0.49
CA GLY A 62 -1.18 -12.35 -1.19
C GLY A 62 -1.41 -11.14 -2.09
N LEU A 63 -2.26 -10.19 -1.68
CA LEU A 63 -2.56 -8.96 -2.42
C LEU A 63 -1.29 -8.29 -2.96
N PHE A 64 -0.26 -8.12 -2.12
CA PHE A 64 0.99 -7.45 -2.52
C PHE A 64 1.90 -8.28 -3.42
N ASP A 65 1.80 -9.61 -3.35
CA ASP A 65 2.61 -10.50 -4.19
C ASP A 65 2.02 -10.65 -5.60
N ASN A 66 0.69 -10.44 -5.75
CA ASN A 66 -0.03 -10.66 -7.00
C ASN A 66 -0.51 -9.37 -7.69
N LEU A 67 -0.29 -8.19 -7.09
CA LEU A 67 -0.71 -6.93 -7.69
C LEU A 67 0.17 -6.57 -8.89
N PRO A 68 -0.37 -6.45 -10.13
CA PRO A 68 0.42 -6.11 -11.30
C PRO A 68 1.01 -4.69 -11.15
N HIS A 69 2.34 -4.61 -11.23
CA HIS A 69 3.09 -3.40 -10.95
C HIS A 69 2.75 -2.24 -11.89
N ASP A 70 2.43 -2.54 -13.15
CA ASP A 70 2.07 -1.54 -14.14
C ASP A 70 0.77 -0.81 -13.78
N LEU A 71 -0.20 -1.54 -13.21
CA LEU A 71 -1.47 -0.94 -12.77
C LEU A 71 -1.26 -0.04 -11.55
N LEU A 72 -0.42 -0.47 -10.60
CA LEU A 72 -0.09 0.34 -9.44
C LEU A 72 0.60 1.66 -9.84
N LEU A 73 1.60 1.59 -10.72
CA LEU A 73 2.28 2.78 -11.22
C LEU A 73 1.35 3.68 -12.03
N LYS A 74 0.42 3.10 -12.80
CA LYS A 74 -0.60 3.87 -13.53
C LYS A 74 -1.53 4.62 -12.57
N ALA A 75 -1.97 3.98 -11.49
CA ALA A 75 -2.77 4.62 -10.43
C ALA A 75 -1.99 5.77 -9.77
N VAL A 76 -0.73 5.53 -9.37
CA VAL A 76 0.15 6.57 -8.80
C VAL A 76 0.29 7.77 -9.74
N ARG A 77 0.56 7.53 -11.04
CA ARG A 77 0.68 8.60 -12.04
C ARG A 77 -0.59 9.41 -12.25
N THR A 78 -1.75 8.80 -11.98
CA THR A 78 -3.05 9.43 -12.19
C THR A 78 -3.41 10.34 -11.01
N HIS A 79 -3.04 9.95 -9.80
CA HIS A 79 -3.46 10.64 -8.58
C HIS A 79 -2.37 11.49 -7.91
N VAL A 80 -1.08 11.23 -8.19
CA VAL A 80 0.04 12.01 -7.65
C VAL A 80 0.47 13.08 -8.65
N THR A 81 0.17 14.34 -8.31
CA THR A 81 0.52 15.51 -9.15
C THR A 81 1.96 15.99 -8.92
N CYS A 82 2.51 15.77 -7.73
CA CYS A 82 3.85 16.21 -7.37
C CYS A 82 4.91 15.38 -8.12
N LYS A 83 5.60 16.02 -9.08
CA LYS A 83 6.64 15.40 -9.91
C LYS A 83 7.76 14.76 -9.10
N TRP A 84 8.19 15.40 -8.02
CA TRP A 84 9.29 14.88 -7.19
C TRP A 84 8.87 13.63 -6.41
N ALA A 85 7.64 13.62 -5.88
CA ALA A 85 7.08 12.47 -5.18
C ALA A 85 6.88 11.27 -6.13
N LEU A 86 6.40 11.53 -7.35
CA LEU A 86 6.25 10.52 -8.39
C LEU A 86 7.60 9.90 -8.77
N LEU A 87 8.63 10.73 -9.01
CA LEU A 87 9.98 10.24 -9.29
C LEU A 87 10.54 9.40 -8.14
N TYR A 88 10.34 9.83 -6.89
CA TYR A 88 10.79 9.09 -5.71
C TYR A 88 10.14 7.71 -5.62
N ILE A 89 8.83 7.64 -5.84
CA ILE A 89 8.07 6.37 -5.82
C ILE A 89 8.52 5.46 -6.97
N GLU A 90 8.59 5.97 -8.20
CA GLU A 90 8.97 5.16 -9.37
C GLU A 90 10.40 4.62 -9.27
N ASP A 91 11.36 5.47 -8.94
CA ASP A 91 12.77 5.11 -8.86
C ASP A 91 13.04 4.16 -7.68
N GLY A 92 12.39 4.42 -6.53
CA GLY A 92 12.40 3.52 -5.38
C GLY A 92 11.81 2.14 -5.69
N TRP A 93 10.70 2.11 -6.44
CA TRP A 93 10.02 0.88 -6.85
C TRP A 93 10.87 0.05 -7.83
N GLN A 94 11.41 0.68 -8.87
CA GLN A 94 12.26 0.00 -9.86
C GLN A 94 13.55 -0.57 -9.26
N ARG A 95 14.20 0.16 -8.34
CA ARG A 95 15.42 -0.33 -7.68
C ARG A 95 15.16 -1.56 -6.81
N ARG A 96 13.98 -1.65 -6.18
CA ARG A 96 13.60 -2.80 -5.35
C ARG A 96 13.29 -4.02 -6.21
N TRP A 97 12.54 -3.85 -7.31
CA TRP A 97 12.20 -4.94 -8.23
C TRP A 97 13.41 -5.53 -8.95
N ARG A 98 14.35 -4.70 -9.43
CA ARG A 98 15.61 -5.22 -10.01
C ARG A 98 16.41 -6.12 -9.05
N ARG A 99 16.18 -6.00 -7.74
CA ARG A 99 16.86 -6.82 -6.72
C ARG A 99 16.21 -8.20 -6.57
N THR A 100 14.92 -8.35 -6.84
CA THR A 100 14.22 -9.64 -6.78
C THR A 100 14.57 -10.53 -7.97
N GLU A 101 14.76 -9.98 -9.18
CA GLU A 101 15.15 -10.75 -10.37
C GLU A 101 16.56 -11.35 -10.29
N LYS A 102 17.54 -10.62 -9.72
CA LYS A 102 18.92 -11.13 -9.57
C LYS A 102 19.05 -12.28 -8.57
N SER A 103 18.10 -12.44 -7.64
CA SER A 103 18.10 -13.53 -6.66
C SER A 103 17.69 -14.88 -7.25
N SER A 104 17.16 -14.92 -8.47
CA SER A 104 16.58 -16.14 -9.08
C SER A 104 17.57 -16.94 -9.92
N SER A 105 18.83 -16.50 -10.08
CA SER A 105 19.82 -17.15 -10.95
C SER A 105 20.81 -18.10 -10.24
N ALA A 106 20.62 -18.38 -8.95
CA ALA A 106 21.37 -19.41 -8.23
C ALA A 106 20.39 -20.52 -7.78
N HIS A 107 20.76 -21.77 -8.03
CA HIS A 107 19.96 -22.96 -7.74
C HIS A 107 19.51 -23.05 -6.27
N ALA A 108 18.34 -22.49 -6.00
CA ALA A 108 17.51 -22.76 -4.84
C ALA A 108 16.09 -22.42 -5.29
N VAL A 109 15.12 -23.29 -5.01
CA VAL A 109 13.69 -22.92 -5.11
C VAL A 109 13.56 -21.58 -4.39
N PRO A 110 13.16 -20.49 -5.06
CA PRO A 110 12.90 -19.27 -4.35
C PRO A 110 11.75 -19.63 -3.43
N ARG A 111 12.02 -19.76 -2.12
CA ARG A 111 10.96 -19.50 -1.15
C ARG A 111 10.53 -18.11 -1.52
N LYS A 112 9.40 -17.99 -2.24
CA LYS A 112 8.83 -16.75 -2.73
C LYS A 112 8.97 -15.79 -1.57
N GLY A 113 9.98 -14.93 -1.69
CA GLY A 113 10.43 -14.09 -0.61
C GLY A 113 9.32 -13.09 -0.54
N ALA A 114 8.34 -13.39 0.30
CA ALA A 114 7.14 -12.62 0.47
C ALA A 114 7.55 -11.16 0.41
N LEU A 115 6.81 -10.34 -0.32
CA LEU A 115 6.61 -8.96 0.08
C LEU A 115 5.85 -9.00 1.43
N SER A 116 6.46 -9.65 2.42
CA SER A 116 6.13 -9.56 3.82
C SER A 116 6.19 -8.08 4.09
N ALA A 117 5.13 -7.55 4.72
CA ALA A 117 4.99 -6.16 5.11
C ALA A 117 6.22 -5.57 5.84
N ARG A 118 7.20 -6.41 6.21
CA ARG A 118 8.50 -6.05 6.81
C ARG A 118 9.61 -5.67 5.82
N SER A 119 9.58 -6.10 4.55
CA SER A 119 10.63 -5.78 3.54
C SER A 119 10.23 -4.65 2.58
N CYS A 120 8.94 -4.30 2.52
CA CYS A 120 8.43 -3.18 1.76
C CYS A 120 8.50 -1.90 2.60
N GLN A 121 9.63 -1.18 2.58
CA GLN A 121 9.66 0.17 3.17
C GLN A 121 8.90 1.20 2.32
N ILE A 122 8.46 0.82 1.12
CA ILE A 122 7.45 1.56 0.34
C ILE A 122 6.03 1.32 0.92
N SER A 123 5.93 0.58 2.04
CA SER A 123 4.69 0.16 2.69
C SER A 123 3.74 1.32 2.93
N SER A 124 4.15 2.43 3.56
CA SER A 124 3.09 3.34 4.02
C SER A 124 2.36 4.08 2.90
N CYS A 125 3.02 4.52 1.83
CA CYS A 125 2.34 5.23 0.72
C CYS A 125 1.58 4.28 -0.19
N THR A 126 2.16 3.11 -0.47
CA THR A 126 1.54 2.12 -1.36
C THR A 126 0.38 1.40 -0.68
N MET A 127 0.49 1.08 0.62
CA MET A 127 -0.63 0.56 1.41
C MET A 127 -1.77 1.57 1.45
N TYR A 128 -1.46 2.86 1.60
CA TYR A 128 -2.46 3.91 1.55
C TYR A 128 -3.16 3.96 0.19
N LEU A 129 -2.40 3.95 -0.91
CA LEU A 129 -2.93 3.94 -2.27
C LEU A 129 -3.78 2.71 -2.64
N ILE A 130 -3.49 1.54 -2.05
CA ILE A 130 -4.17 0.27 -2.38
C ILE A 130 -5.32 -0.03 -1.43
N CYS A 131 -5.15 0.27 -0.13
CA CYS A 131 -6.06 -0.15 0.94
C CYS A 131 -6.80 1.02 1.60
N GLY A 132 -6.49 2.26 1.21
CA GLY A 132 -7.22 3.45 1.61
C GLY A 132 -8.64 3.44 1.09
#